data_AF-A0A2M7UBH7-F1
#
_entry.id   AF-A0A2M7UBH7-F1
#
_cell.length_a   1.000
_cell.length_b   1.000
_cell.length_c   1.000
_cell.angle_alpha   90.00
_cell.angle_beta   90.00
_cell.angle_gamma   90.00
#
_symmetry.space_group_name_H-M   'P 1'
#
loop_
_entity.id
_entity.type
_entity.pdbx_description
1 polymer ?
#
loop_
_entity_poly.entity_id
_entity_poly.type
_entity_poly.pdbx_seq_one_letter_code
_entity_poly.pdbx_strand_id
1 'polypeptide(L)'
;MQMRSYLNRNLFFVLLLINLSPAWGQSDAWADVSPDKLVTINAEDAHLPSILAILAERSGYNIVTGPSVNVQDKISLHMNNVPIEQAVNLV
;
A
#
# COMPACT_ATOMS: atom_id res chain seq x y z
N MET A 1 -41.92 -4.52 -48.20
CA MET A 1 -40.75 -3.70 -47.81
C MET A 1 -40.94 -3.17 -46.38
N GLN A 2 -40.94 -4.00 -45.32
CA GLN A 2 -41.04 -3.52 -43.92
C GLN A 2 -40.34 -4.40 -42.85
N MET A 3 -39.51 -5.39 -43.23
CA MET A 3 -38.88 -6.30 -42.25
C MET A 3 -37.49 -5.88 -41.75
N ARG A 4 -37.00 -4.68 -42.06
CA ARG A 4 -35.68 -4.18 -41.58
C ARG A 4 -35.78 -3.29 -40.33
N SER A 5 -36.99 -2.92 -39.90
CA SER A 5 -37.21 -1.96 -38.79
C SER A 5 -37.00 -2.57 -37.39
N TYR A 6 -37.37 -3.84 -37.18
CA TYR A 6 -37.25 -4.51 -35.88
C TYR A 6 -35.80 -4.81 -35.47
N LEU A 7 -34.90 -4.97 -36.44
CA LEU A 7 -33.49 -5.25 -36.19
C LEU A 7 -32.81 -4.07 -35.48
N ASN A 8 -33.12 -2.84 -35.89
CA ASN A 8 -32.52 -1.63 -35.32
C ASN A 8 -33.12 -1.25 -33.96
N ARG A 9 -34.39 -1.61 -33.70
CA ARG A 9 -35.05 -1.32 -32.42
C ARG A 9 -34.53 -2.22 -31.30
N ASN A 10 -34.37 -3.52 -31.54
CA ASN A 10 -33.77 -4.43 -30.55
C ASN A 10 -32.26 -4.21 -30.39
N LEU A 11 -31.55 -3.83 -31.45
CA LEU A 11 -30.13 -3.46 -31.37
C LEU A 11 -29.90 -2.25 -30.45
N PHE A 12 -30.82 -1.29 -30.44
CA PHE A 12 -30.77 -0.14 -29.54
C PHE A 12 -30.91 -0.54 -28.06
N PHE A 13 -31.80 -1.49 -27.74
CA PHE A 13 -31.95 -2.01 -26.38
C PHE A 13 -30.73 -2.83 -25.91
N VAL A 14 -30.06 -3.56 -26.80
CA VAL A 14 -28.83 -4.29 -26.49
C VAL A 14 -27.65 -3.34 -26.21
N LEU A 15 -27.54 -2.24 -26.95
CA LEU A 15 -26.53 -1.20 -26.70
C LEU A 15 -26.77 -0.42 -25.40
N LEU A 16 -28.03 -0.23 -25.00
CA LEU A 16 -28.40 0.42 -23.74
C LEU A 16 -27.97 -0.42 -22.51
N LEU A 17 -28.04 -1.76 -22.61
CA LEU A 17 -27.69 -2.67 -21.51
C LEU A 17 -26.18 -2.82 -21.29
N ILE A 18 -25.34 -2.58 -22.31
CA ILE A 18 -23.87 -2.70 -22.19
C ILE A 18 -23.24 -1.56 -21.35
N ASN A 19 -23.94 -0.44 -21.17
CA ASN A 19 -23.46 0.69 -20.37
C ASN A 19 -23.76 0.55 -18.86
N LEU A 20 -24.51 -0.48 -18.43
CA LEU A 20 -24.68 -0.79 -17.00
C LEU A 20 -23.56 -1.71 -16.49
N SER A 21 -22.31 -1.35 -16.78
CA SER A 21 -21.21 -1.94 -16.02
C SER A 21 -21.28 -1.32 -14.61
N PRO A 22 -21.51 -2.09 -13.52
CA PRO A 22 -21.12 -1.59 -12.22
C PRO A 22 -19.63 -1.30 -12.35
N ALA A 23 -19.21 -0.06 -12.08
CA ALA A 23 -17.81 0.22 -11.85
C ALA A 23 -17.39 -0.77 -10.77
N TRP A 24 -16.65 -1.82 -11.14
CA TRP A 24 -16.01 -2.68 -10.16
C TRP A 24 -15.12 -1.71 -9.41
N GLY A 25 -15.51 -1.43 -8.16
CA GLY A 25 -14.76 -0.54 -7.31
C GLY A 25 -13.33 -1.04 -7.36
N GLN A 26 -12.46 -0.24 -7.95
CA GLN A 26 -11.04 -0.44 -7.85
C GLN A 26 -10.79 -0.35 -6.35
N SER A 27 -10.69 -1.50 -5.69
CA SER A 27 -10.23 -1.52 -4.31
C SER A 27 -8.87 -0.88 -4.39
N ASP A 28 -8.75 0.32 -3.85
CA ASP A 28 -7.47 0.96 -3.74
C ASP A 28 -6.55 -0.05 -3.07
N ALA A 29 -5.53 -0.50 -3.81
CA ALA A 29 -4.49 -1.38 -3.31
C ALA A 29 -3.59 -0.57 -2.36
N TRP A 30 -4.20 -0.01 -1.32
CA TRP A 30 -3.55 0.76 -0.28
C TRP A 30 -3.40 -0.13 0.93
N ALA A 31 -2.13 -0.49 1.12
CA ALA A 31 -1.56 -1.19 2.25
C ALA A 31 -2.24 -2.52 2.56
N ASP A 32 -1.58 -3.59 2.12
CA ASP A 32 -1.53 -4.81 2.90
C ASP A 32 -0.93 -4.46 4.28
N VAL A 33 -1.75 -3.82 5.15
CA VAL A 33 -1.50 -3.79 6.58
C VAL A 33 -1.83 -5.20 7.05
N SER A 34 -1.00 -6.16 6.62
CA SER A 34 -0.94 -7.49 7.20
C SER A 34 -0.75 -7.24 8.69
N PRO A 35 -1.75 -7.54 9.54
CA PRO A 35 -1.64 -7.38 10.98
C PRO A 35 -0.52 -8.27 11.57
N ASP A 36 0.10 -9.10 10.74
CA ASP A 36 1.04 -10.14 11.10
C ASP A 36 2.48 -9.65 11.33
N LYS A 37 2.80 -8.37 11.05
CA LYS A 37 4.13 -7.79 11.28
C LYS A 37 4.09 -6.55 12.16
N LEU A 38 3.76 -6.75 13.43
CA LEU A 38 3.85 -5.72 14.47
C LEU A 38 5.28 -5.65 15.02
N VAL A 39 5.77 -4.43 15.24
CA VAL A 39 7.04 -4.16 15.90
C VAL A 39 6.88 -3.36 17.17
N THR A 40 7.70 -3.72 18.15
CA THR A 40 7.88 -2.98 19.39
C THR A 40 9.37 -2.69 19.50
N ILE A 41 9.72 -1.41 19.46
CA ILE A 41 11.10 -0.93 19.49
C ILE A 41 11.18 0.18 20.51
N ASN A 42 12.10 0.04 21.45
CA ASN A 42 12.50 1.11 22.35
C ASN A 42 13.96 1.41 22.07
N ALA A 43 14.22 2.61 21.56
CA ALA A 43 15.56 3.08 21.26
C ALA A 43 15.77 4.41 21.96
N GLU A 44 16.88 4.52 22.69
CA GLU A 44 17.30 5.75 23.34
C GLU A 44 18.74 6.02 22.88
N ASP A 45 18.96 7.19 22.28
CA ASP A 45 20.26 7.61 21.74
C ASP A 45 20.89 6.58 20.77
N ALA A 46 20.05 5.93 19.96
CA ALA A 46 20.47 4.85 19.08
C ALA A 46 20.85 5.36 17.70
N HIS A 47 21.89 4.78 17.11
CA HIS A 47 22.30 5.10 15.75
C HIS A 47 21.18 4.79 14.75
N LEU A 48 20.82 5.78 13.92
CA LEU A 48 19.79 5.67 12.90
C LEU A 48 19.98 4.46 11.97
N PRO A 49 21.20 4.18 11.44
CA PRO A 49 21.40 2.98 10.62
C PRO A 49 21.09 1.67 11.34
N SER A 50 21.35 1.59 12.65
CA SER A 50 21.06 0.39 13.44
C SER A 50 19.56 0.14 13.55
N ILE A 51 18.77 1.21 13.70
CA ILE A 51 17.30 1.11 13.70
C ILE A 51 16.79 0.66 12.34
N LEU A 52 17.29 1.24 11.25
CA LEU A 52 16.92 0.84 9.89
C LEU A 52 17.29 -0.63 9.61
N ALA A 53 18.42 -1.12 10.11
CA ALA A 53 18.80 -2.52 9.99
C ALA A 53 17.83 -3.46 10.74
N ILE A 54 17.43 -3.10 11.96
CA ILE A 54 16.45 -3.86 12.75
C ILE A 54 15.09 -3.90 12.03
N LEU A 55 14.66 -2.78 11.45
CA LEU A 55 13.42 -2.71 10.66
C LEU A 55 13.51 -3.57 9.39
N ALA A 56 14.66 -3.61 8.72
CA ALA A 56 14.87 -4.46 7.54
C ALA A 56 14.75 -5.94 7.90
N GLU A 57 15.42 -6.37 8.98
CA GLU A 57 15.40 -7.76 9.46
C GLU A 57 13.98 -8.22 9.81
N ARG A 58 13.18 -7.36 10.45
CA ARG A 58 11.80 -7.70 10.88
C ARG A 58 10.77 -7.57 9.76
N SER A 59 10.99 -6.67 8.81
CA SER A 59 10.04 -6.43 7.70
C SER A 59 10.10 -7.52 6.64
N GLY A 60 11.25 -8.16 6.45
CA GLY A 60 11.50 -8.98 5.27
C GLY A 60 11.65 -8.15 3.99
N TYR A 61 11.76 -6.81 4.12
CA TYR A 61 12.10 -5.91 3.03
C TYR A 61 13.59 -5.59 3.06
N ASN A 62 14.16 -5.35 1.88
CA ASN A 62 15.51 -4.82 1.78
C ASN A 62 15.47 -3.29 1.94
N ILE A 63 15.91 -2.77 3.08
CA ILE A 63 16.01 -1.32 3.30
C ILE A 63 17.37 -0.84 2.80
N VAL A 64 17.35 0.03 1.78
CA VAL A 64 18.56 0.66 1.23
C VAL A 64 18.60 2.11 1.66
N THR A 65 19.63 2.49 2.41
CA THR A 65 19.83 3.86 2.87
C THR A 65 20.46 4.71 1.77
N GLY A 66 19.93 5.93 1.56
CA GLY A 66 20.52 6.91 0.66
C GLY A 66 21.80 7.55 1.24
N PRO A 67 22.62 8.22 0.41
CA PRO A 67 23.87 8.86 0.84
C PRO A 67 23.67 10.02 1.83
N SER A 68 22.44 10.55 1.95
CA SER A 68 22.08 11.59 2.91
C SER A 68 21.84 11.06 4.33
N VAL A 69 21.78 9.74 4.52
CA VAL A 69 21.63 9.14 5.85
C VAL A 69 22.99 9.16 6.54
N ASN A 70 23.11 9.95 7.60
CA ASN A 70 24.35 10.05 8.35
C ASN A 70 24.44 8.92 9.39
N VAL A 71 25.57 8.22 9.40
CA VAL A 71 25.82 7.09 10.31
C VAL A 71 25.99 7.50 11.77
N GLN A 72 26.32 8.77 12.01
CA GLN A 72 26.49 9.32 13.35
C GLN A 72 25.18 9.84 13.94
N ASP A 73 24.13 9.97 13.14
CA ASP A 73 22.85 10.47 13.62
C ASP A 73 22.23 9.49 14.60
N LYS A 74 21.69 10.05 15.68
CA LYS A 74 21.06 9.30 16.75
C LYS A 74 19.61 9.69 16.90
N ILE A 75 18.78 8.71 17.19
CA ILE A 75 17.35 8.89 17.39
C ILE A 75 16.91 8.19 18.68
N SER A 76 15.87 8.73 19.28
CA SER A 76 15.16 8.13 20.40
C SER A 76 13.70 7.95 20.00
N LEU A 77 13.21 6.71 20.06
CA LEU A 77 11.85 6.37 19.67
C LEU A 77 11.29 5.28 20.57
N HIS A 78 9.97 5.30 20.71
CA HIS A 78 9.23 4.30 21.44
C HIS A 78 8.02 3.87 20.61
N MET A 79 8.04 2.63 20.13
CA MET A 79 6.98 2.02 19.34
C MET A 79 6.47 0.80 20.08
N ASN A 80 5.14 0.69 20.21
CA ASN A 80 4.47 -0.45 20.80
C ASN A 80 3.45 -1.01 19.81
N ASN A 81 3.67 -2.26 19.37
CA ASN A 81 2.77 -2.95 18.44
C ASN A 81 2.42 -2.11 17.21
N VAL A 82 3.42 -1.44 16.63
CA VAL A 82 3.25 -0.61 15.43
C VAL A 82 3.42 -1.49 14.20
N PRO A 83 2.53 -1.45 13.19
CA PRO A 83 2.73 -2.14 11.93
C PRO A 83 4.06 -1.74 11.29
N ILE A 84 4.80 -2.72 10.76
CA ILE A 84 6.16 -2.48 10.25
C ILE A 84 6.23 -1.40 9.16
N GLU A 85 5.22 -1.31 8.30
CA GLU A 85 5.15 -0.29 7.24
C GLU A 85 5.00 1.12 7.81
N GLN A 86 4.25 1.24 8.91
CA GLN A 86 4.12 2.51 9.63
C GLN A 86 5.42 2.83 10.37
N ALA A 87 6.07 1.84 10.98
CA ALA A 87 7.32 2.02 11.68
C ALA A 87 8.43 2.57 10.77
N VAL A 88 8.52 2.12 9.51
CA VAL A 88 9.48 2.65 8.53
C VAL A 88 9.21 4.12 8.19
N ASN A 89 7.95 4.55 8.13
CA ASN A 89 7.60 5.93 7.78
C ASN A 89 7.78 6.94 8.94
N LEU A 90 7.99 6.44 10.17
CA LEU A 90 8.22 7.28 11.36
C LEU A 90 9.70 7.62 11.61
N VAL A 91 10.60 6.96 10.88
CA VAL A 91 12.07 7.07 11.01
C VAL A 91 12.63 7.86 9.84
#